data_AF-A0A2P2FIU2-F1
#
_entry.id   AF-A0A2P2FIU2-F1
#
_cell.length_a   1.000
_cell.length_b   1.000
_cell.length_c   1.000
_cell.angle_alpha   90.00
_cell.angle_beta   90.00
_cell.angle_gamma   90.00
#
_symmetry.space_group_name_H-M   'P 1'
#
loop_
_entity.id
_entity.type
_entity.pdbx_description
1 polymer ?
#
loop_
_entity_poly.entity_id
_entity_poly.type
_entity_poly.pdbx_seq_one_letter_code
_entity_poly.pdbx_strand_id
1 'polypeptide(L)'
;MVWHFHDVESGRMELERRGQRTGYERFDIPIARDGGIADLLSEAKQPDRRFDVVICESVSRIARKMYETLSVERELERAEVPVFASNEPILLSGGRAQQILQRRINQSVAEYEVLNMLELSRGGTCTHVREGPNIGKPPYGYRAKTLRHPNPAKAEKGLTKTRLEPDGEQAETVALIAKWRYHEALDSTPSPND
;
A
#
# COMPACT_ATOMS: atom_id res chain seq x y z
N MET A 1 13.42 -6.19 31.07
CA MET A 1 13.77 -5.05 30.19
C MET A 1 12.85 -5.11 28.97
N VAL A 2 12.46 -3.97 28.38
CA VAL A 2 11.54 -3.93 27.22
C VAL A 2 12.34 -3.44 26.02
N TRP A 3 12.18 -4.13 24.88
CA TRP A 3 12.81 -3.80 23.61
C TRP A 3 11.74 -3.43 22.57
N HIS A 4 12.02 -2.44 21.74
CA HIS A 4 11.08 -1.83 20.81
C HIS A 4 11.51 -2.05 19.36
N PHE A 5 10.83 -2.97 18.67
CA PHE A 5 11.06 -3.25 17.25
C PHE A 5 9.94 -2.64 16.40
N HIS A 6 10.28 -1.72 15.51
CA HIS A 6 9.32 -1.14 14.58
C HIS A 6 9.96 -0.69 13.26
N ASP A 7 9.18 -0.84 12.19
CA ASP A 7 9.54 -0.36 10.86
C ASP A 7 8.91 1.01 10.60
N VAL A 8 9.71 1.95 10.10
CA VAL A 8 9.25 3.28 9.66
C VAL A 8 8.74 3.25 8.20
N GLU A 9 9.11 2.21 7.46
CA GLU A 9 8.79 2.06 6.04
C GLU A 9 7.39 1.47 5.80
N SER A 10 6.86 1.69 4.60
CA SER A 10 5.51 1.26 4.22
C SER A 10 5.31 -0.25 4.46
N GLY A 11 4.28 -0.59 5.24
CA GLY A 11 3.90 -1.99 5.48
C GLY A 11 3.41 -2.76 4.25
N ARG A 12 3.35 -2.13 3.05
CA ARG A 12 3.07 -2.81 1.77
C ARG A 12 4.33 -3.31 1.06
N MET A 13 5.52 -2.96 1.54
CA MET A 13 6.77 -3.49 1.01
C MET A 13 6.95 -4.94 1.44
N GLU A 14 7.62 -5.73 0.61
CA GLU A 14 8.06 -7.08 0.97
C GLU A 14 8.92 -7.06 2.23
N LEU A 15 8.75 -8.04 3.12
CA LEU A 15 9.48 -8.13 4.40
C LEU A 15 11.00 -8.04 4.21
N GLU A 16 11.54 -8.70 3.19
CA GLU A 16 12.98 -8.68 2.87
C GLU A 16 13.51 -7.31 2.47
N ARG A 17 12.64 -6.38 2.07
CA ARG A 17 13.00 -5.02 1.67
C ARG A 17 12.74 -3.99 2.77
N ARG A 18 12.18 -4.41 3.91
CA ARG A 18 11.83 -3.54 5.05
C ARG A 18 12.95 -3.52 6.09
N GLY A 19 13.17 -2.36 6.69
CA GLY A 19 14.10 -2.18 7.82
C GLY A 19 15.58 -2.14 7.43
N GLN A 20 15.92 -2.33 6.15
CA GLN A 20 17.31 -2.35 5.65
C GLN A 20 17.85 -0.98 5.26
N ARG A 21 17.00 0.05 5.11
CA ARG A 21 17.45 1.38 4.67
C ARG A 21 17.67 2.30 5.88
N THR A 22 18.72 3.10 5.80
CA THR A 22 18.96 4.29 6.66
C THR A 22 17.90 5.39 6.50
N GLY A 23 16.80 5.12 5.79
CA GLY A 23 15.70 6.07 5.57
C GLY A 23 15.02 6.51 6.86
N TYR A 24 15.09 5.71 7.93
CA TYR A 24 14.56 6.07 9.25
C TYR A 24 15.38 7.15 9.96
N GLU A 25 16.69 7.28 9.68
CA GLU A 25 17.56 8.32 10.29
C GLU A 25 17.10 9.74 9.93
N ARG A 26 16.31 9.87 8.86
CA ARG A 26 15.73 11.14 8.41
C ARG A 26 14.51 11.57 9.22
N PHE A 27 13.93 10.66 10.00
CA PHE A 27 12.77 10.91 10.82
C PHE A 27 13.23 10.95 12.28
N ASP A 28 13.23 12.15 12.87
CA ASP A 28 13.52 12.35 14.29
C ASP A 28 12.32 11.85 15.13
N ILE A 29 12.21 10.53 15.28
CA ILE A 29 11.13 9.86 15.99
C ILE A 29 11.56 9.70 17.46
N PRO A 30 10.89 10.35 18.43
CA PRO A 30 11.28 10.34 19.84
C PRO A 30 10.80 9.07 20.56
N ILE A 31 10.93 7.91 19.92
CA ILE A 31 10.51 6.60 20.45
C ILE A 31 11.71 5.67 20.37
N ALA A 32 11.98 4.93 21.44
CA ALA A 32 13.05 3.93 21.48
C ALA A 32 12.88 2.92 20.32
N ARG A 33 13.99 2.64 19.62
CA ARG A 33 14.03 1.69 18.51
C ARG A 33 15.28 0.82 18.63
N ASP A 34 15.05 -0.46 18.86
CA ASP A 34 16.10 -1.49 18.98
C ASP A 34 16.30 -2.28 17.67
N GLY A 35 15.42 -2.08 16.69
CA GLY A 35 15.51 -2.68 15.36
C GLY A 35 14.21 -2.62 14.57
N GLY A 36 14.22 -3.16 13.36
CA GLY A 36 13.04 -3.43 12.55
C GLY A 36 12.53 -4.86 12.74
N ILE A 37 11.57 -5.26 11.90
CA ILE A 37 11.00 -6.62 11.95
C ILE A 37 12.02 -7.71 11.57
N ALA A 38 12.96 -7.39 10.66
CA ALA A 38 14.02 -8.32 10.27
C ALA A 38 14.99 -8.59 11.43
N ASP A 39 15.34 -7.55 12.20
CA ASP A 39 16.20 -7.67 13.38
C ASP A 39 15.52 -8.49 14.46
N LEU A 40 14.22 -8.26 14.69
CA LEU A 40 13.40 -9.07 15.61
C LEU A 40 13.43 -10.56 15.24
N LEU A 41 13.21 -10.89 13.96
CA LEU A 41 13.21 -12.27 13.48
C LEU A 41 14.61 -12.92 13.53
N SER A 42 15.66 -12.13 13.29
CA SER A 42 17.04 -12.61 13.40
C SER A 42 17.39 -12.92 14.85
N GLU A 43 17.02 -12.03 15.78
CA GLU A 43 17.28 -12.22 17.21
C GLU A 43 16.43 -13.34 17.80
N ALA A 44 15.18 -13.52 17.37
CA ALA A 44 14.33 -14.62 17.84
C ALA A 44 14.96 -16.00 17.61
N LYS A 45 15.79 -16.15 16.57
CA LYS A 45 16.52 -17.38 16.22
C LYS A 45 17.79 -17.61 17.05
N GLN A 46 18.25 -16.61 17.80
CA GLN A 46 19.46 -16.72 18.60
C GLN A 46 19.17 -17.43 19.93
N PRO A 47 20.04 -18.36 20.37
CA PRO A 47 19.87 -19.05 21.65
C PRO A 47 20.05 -18.11 22.86
N ASP A 48 20.76 -16.99 22.70
CA ASP A 48 21.00 -15.94 23.68
C ASP A 48 20.14 -14.68 23.45
N ARG A 49 18.96 -14.85 22.84
CA ARG A 49 18.00 -13.76 22.58
C ARG A 49 17.66 -12.96 23.83
N ARG A 50 17.43 -11.64 23.66
CA ARG A 50 17.21 -10.70 24.78
C ARG A 50 15.74 -10.62 25.22
N PHE A 51 14.85 -11.38 24.59
CA PHE A 51 13.42 -11.40 24.87
C PHE A 51 12.82 -12.80 24.71
N ASP A 52 11.75 -13.06 25.48
CA ASP A 52 11.02 -14.33 25.47
C ASP A 52 9.65 -14.24 24.80
N VAL A 53 9.11 -13.02 24.62
CA VAL A 53 7.73 -12.78 24.18
C VAL A 53 7.69 -11.55 23.28
N VAL A 54 6.85 -11.59 22.24
CA VAL A 54 6.57 -10.45 21.36
C VAL A 54 5.14 -9.96 21.58
N ILE A 55 4.97 -8.64 21.73
CA ILE A 55 3.66 -7.99 21.86
C ILE A 55 3.51 -6.96 20.73
N CYS A 56 2.37 -6.98 20.05
CA CYS A 56 2.00 -6.00 19.03
C CYS A 56 0.62 -5.39 19.34
N GLU A 57 0.32 -4.22 18.78
CA GLU A 57 -1.02 -3.60 18.95
C GLU A 57 -2.10 -4.46 18.27
N SER A 58 -1.83 -4.92 17.05
CA SER A 58 -2.61 -5.91 16.33
C SER A 58 -1.71 -6.73 15.41
N VAL A 59 -2.10 -7.97 15.17
CA VAL A 59 -1.37 -8.85 14.25
C VAL A 59 -1.43 -8.33 12.81
N SER A 60 -2.53 -7.68 12.44
CA SER A 60 -2.72 -7.05 11.13
C SER A 60 -1.81 -5.83 10.91
N ARG A 61 -1.12 -5.34 11.93
CA ARG A 61 -0.12 -4.26 11.81
C ARG A 61 1.31 -4.75 11.64
N ILE A 62 1.58 -6.04 11.81
CA ILE A 62 2.90 -6.64 11.57
C ILE A 62 3.28 -6.49 10.08
N ALA A 63 2.34 -6.82 9.18
CA ALA A 63 2.45 -6.55 7.75
C ALA A 63 1.07 -6.24 7.15
N ARG A 64 1.01 -5.45 6.07
CA ARG A 64 -0.27 -5.09 5.42
C ARG A 64 -0.85 -6.18 4.53
N LYS A 65 -0.10 -7.24 4.26
CA LYS A 65 -0.54 -8.40 3.48
C LYS A 65 -0.57 -9.63 4.38
N MET A 66 -1.59 -10.47 4.19
CA MET A 66 -1.84 -11.63 5.04
C MET A 66 -0.68 -12.63 5.01
N TYR A 67 -0.10 -12.88 3.83
CA TYR A 67 1.00 -13.82 3.66
C TYR A 67 2.23 -13.47 4.50
N GLU A 68 2.61 -12.19 4.52
CA GLU A 68 3.74 -11.66 5.26
C GLU A 68 3.49 -11.76 6.77
N THR A 69 2.27 -11.43 7.22
CA THR A 69 1.87 -11.59 8.61
C THR A 69 1.95 -13.06 9.06
N LEU A 70 1.42 -13.99 8.26
CA LEU A 70 1.50 -15.43 8.54
C LEU A 70 2.95 -15.95 8.54
N SER A 71 3.80 -15.40 7.68
CA SER A 71 5.21 -15.76 7.60
C SER A 71 5.96 -15.35 8.86
N VAL A 72 5.72 -14.13 9.36
CA VAL A 72 6.29 -13.66 10.64
C VAL A 72 5.80 -14.51 11.80
N GLU A 73 4.50 -14.81 11.87
CA GLU A 73 3.95 -15.70 12.90
C GLU A 73 4.62 -17.06 12.90
N ARG A 74 4.76 -17.66 11.73
CA ARG A 74 5.38 -18.99 11.57
C ARG A 74 6.85 -18.99 12.00
N GLU A 75 7.59 -17.94 11.67
CA GLU A 75 9.02 -17.84 12.05
C GLU A 75 9.17 -17.66 13.56
N LEU A 76 8.32 -16.86 14.20
CA LEU A 76 8.31 -16.71 15.66
C LEU A 76 7.85 -17.99 16.38
N GLU A 77 6.83 -18.68 15.84
CA GLU A 77 6.37 -19.97 16.34
C GLU A 77 7.47 -21.05 16.25
N ARG A 78 8.22 -21.10 15.15
CA ARG A 78 9.38 -21.99 14.98
C ARG A 78 10.50 -21.71 15.98
N ALA A 79 10.66 -20.45 16.37
CA ALA A 79 11.60 -20.03 17.39
C ALA A 79 11.06 -20.20 18.81
N GLU A 80 9.86 -20.77 18.98
CA GLU A 80 9.17 -20.90 20.28
C GLU A 80 8.97 -19.55 21.00
N VAL A 81 8.81 -18.47 20.23
CA VAL A 81 8.52 -17.12 20.74
C VAL A 81 7.02 -16.84 20.56
N PRO A 82 6.23 -16.80 21.65
CA PRO A 82 4.82 -16.46 21.57
C PRO A 82 4.60 -15.00 21.15
N VAL A 83 3.57 -14.79 20.31
CA VAL A 83 3.17 -13.46 19.82
C VAL A 83 1.77 -13.11 20.30
N PHE A 84 1.68 -12.06 21.11
CA PHE A 84 0.41 -11.54 21.60
C PHE A 84 0.04 -10.24 20.90
N ALA A 85 -1.26 -10.05 20.70
CA ALA A 85 -1.82 -8.83 20.17
C ALA A 85 -2.66 -8.14 21.26
N SER A 86 -2.48 -6.83 21.45
CA SER A 86 -3.19 -6.09 22.50
C SER A 86 -4.70 -6.04 22.28
N ASN A 87 -5.16 -6.18 21.03
CA ASN A 87 -6.57 -6.23 20.66
C ASN A 87 -7.18 -7.66 20.73
N GLU A 88 -6.41 -8.65 21.16
CA GLU A 88 -6.86 -10.04 21.33
C GLU A 88 -6.80 -10.46 22.81
N PRO A 89 -7.68 -11.35 23.29
CA PRO A 89 -7.57 -11.89 24.64
C PRO A 89 -6.23 -12.63 24.82
N ILE A 90 -5.39 -12.15 25.74
CA ILE A 90 -4.15 -12.84 26.13
C ILE A 90 -4.52 -14.03 27.02
N LEU A 91 -4.72 -15.19 26.41
CA LEU A 91 -5.12 -16.41 27.09
C LEU A 91 -3.89 -17.26 27.40
N LEU A 92 -3.46 -17.26 28.66
CA LEU A 92 -2.39 -18.14 29.18
C LEU A 92 -2.87 -19.59 29.37
N SER A 93 -4.19 -19.82 29.32
CA SER A 93 -4.86 -21.10 29.50
C SER A 93 -6.12 -21.14 28.63
N GLY A 94 -6.32 -22.22 27.85
CA GLY A 94 -7.45 -22.40 26.93
C GLY A 94 -7.09 -23.10 25.61
N GLY A 95 -8.09 -23.34 24.76
CA GLY A 95 -7.91 -24.01 23.47
C GLY A 95 -7.25 -23.11 22.43
N ARG A 96 -5.96 -23.34 22.15
CA ARG A 96 -5.16 -22.67 21.09
C ARG A 96 -5.91 -22.54 19.76
N ALA A 97 -6.71 -23.54 19.40
CA ALA A 97 -7.52 -23.55 18.18
C ALA A 97 -8.50 -22.37 18.10
N GLN A 98 -9.17 -22.02 19.20
CA GLN A 98 -10.15 -20.93 19.23
C GLN A 98 -9.45 -19.56 19.08
N GLN A 99 -8.28 -19.39 19.69
CA GLN A 99 -7.47 -18.18 19.54
C GLN A 99 -7.01 -17.98 18.10
N ILE A 100 -6.50 -19.04 17.48
CA ILE A 100 -6.08 -19.00 16.08
C ILE A 100 -7.30 -18.68 15.20
N LEU A 101 -8.46 -19.28 15.43
CA LEU A 101 -9.67 -18.99 14.66
C LEU A 101 -10.07 -17.51 14.76
N GLN A 102 -10.18 -16.97 15.97
CA GLN A 102 -10.53 -15.56 16.19
C GLN A 102 -9.52 -14.62 15.51
N ARG A 103 -8.23 -14.93 15.64
CA ARG A 103 -7.15 -14.17 14.99
C ARG A 103 -7.29 -14.18 13.47
N ARG A 104 -7.57 -15.34 12.86
CA ARG A 104 -7.76 -15.46 11.40
C ARG A 104 -8.98 -14.67 10.93
N ILE A 105 -10.08 -14.68 11.70
CA ILE A 105 -11.26 -13.85 11.41
C ILE A 105 -10.88 -12.36 11.42
N ASN A 106 -10.18 -11.89 12.45
CA ASN A 106 -9.77 -10.49 12.56
C ASN A 106 -8.84 -10.07 11.40
N GLN A 107 -7.91 -10.96 11.01
CA GLN A 107 -7.03 -10.74 9.86
C GLN A 107 -7.82 -10.64 8.55
N SER A 108 -8.78 -11.54 8.31
CA SER A 108 -9.63 -11.51 7.11
C SER A 108 -10.49 -10.25 7.03
N VAL A 109 -11.05 -9.79 8.15
CA VAL A 109 -11.82 -8.54 8.21
C VAL A 109 -10.95 -7.34 7.86
N ALA A 110 -9.74 -7.26 8.42
CA ALA A 110 -8.81 -6.17 8.13
C ALA A 110 -8.40 -6.14 6.65
N GLU A 111 -8.17 -7.30 6.02
CA GLU A 111 -7.87 -7.38 4.59
C GLU A 111 -9.06 -6.94 3.73
N TYR A 112 -10.27 -7.41 4.07
CA TYR A 112 -11.49 -6.99 3.40
C TYR A 112 -11.68 -5.47 3.45
N GLU A 113 -11.49 -4.83 4.60
CA GLU A 113 -11.64 -3.38 4.73
C GLU A 113 -10.70 -2.60 3.81
N VAL A 114 -9.44 -3.05 3.70
CA VAL A 114 -8.45 -2.43 2.81
C VAL A 114 -8.86 -2.59 1.35
N LEU A 115 -9.29 -3.80 0.94
CA LEU A 115 -9.72 -4.06 -0.43
C LEU A 115 -10.98 -3.27 -0.78
N ASN A 116 -11.99 -3.28 0.10
CA ASN A 116 -13.21 -2.52 -0.07
C ASN A 116 -12.93 -1.01 -0.19
N MET A 117 -12.04 -0.46 0.63
CA MET A 117 -11.62 0.94 0.54
C MET A 117 -10.96 1.26 -0.83
N LEU A 118 -10.10 0.37 -1.33
CA LEU A 118 -9.49 0.53 -2.66
C LEU A 118 -10.52 0.45 -3.78
N GLU A 119 -11.47 -0.46 -3.69
CA GLU A 119 -12.57 -0.61 -4.65
C GLU A 119 -13.47 0.62 -4.66
N LEU A 120 -13.89 1.12 -3.50
CA LEU A 120 -14.69 2.34 -3.37
C LEU A 120 -13.93 3.57 -3.90
N SER A 121 -12.64 3.68 -3.58
CA SER A 121 -11.78 4.75 -4.10
C SER A 121 -11.66 4.70 -5.63
N ARG A 122 -11.43 3.51 -6.19
CA ARG A 122 -11.39 3.30 -7.63
C ARG A 122 -12.73 3.60 -8.28
N GLY A 123 -13.84 3.14 -7.68
CA GLY A 123 -15.20 3.45 -8.14
C GLY A 123 -15.46 4.95 -8.19
N GLY A 124 -15.12 5.67 -7.11
CA GLY A 124 -15.22 7.13 -7.06
C GLY A 124 -14.34 7.82 -8.12
N THR A 125 -13.13 7.31 -8.35
CA THR A 125 -12.21 7.80 -9.39
C THR A 125 -12.80 7.59 -10.79
N CYS A 126 -13.35 6.40 -11.07
CA CYS A 126 -13.99 6.08 -12.35
C CYS A 126 -15.22 6.96 -12.60
N THR A 127 -16.08 7.15 -11.60
CA THR A 127 -17.23 8.07 -11.69
C THR A 127 -16.73 9.49 -11.95
N HIS A 128 -15.69 9.93 -11.23
CA HIS A 128 -15.12 11.26 -11.41
C HIS A 128 -14.57 11.48 -12.82
N VAL A 129 -13.89 10.49 -13.42
CA VAL A 129 -13.39 10.55 -14.80
C VAL A 129 -14.56 10.54 -15.80
N ARG A 130 -15.60 9.74 -15.58
CA ARG A 130 -16.79 9.68 -16.46
C ARG A 130 -17.54 11.01 -16.52
N GLU A 131 -17.51 11.80 -15.46
CA GLU A 131 -18.08 13.16 -15.44
C GLU A 131 -17.26 14.17 -16.27
N GLY A 132 -16.07 13.78 -16.75
CA GLY A 132 -15.20 14.55 -17.64
C GLY A 132 -14.00 15.27 -17.00
N PRO A 133 -13.89 15.47 -15.67
CA PRO A 133 -12.67 15.97 -15.05
C PRO A 133 -11.45 15.07 -15.27
N ASN A 134 -10.31 15.71 -15.51
CA ASN A 134 -9.01 15.07 -15.57
C ASN A 134 -8.47 14.78 -14.17
N ILE A 135 -7.84 13.62 -14.01
CA ILE A 135 -7.12 13.25 -12.80
C ILE A 135 -5.65 13.08 -13.15
N GLY A 136 -4.78 13.84 -12.49
CA GLY A 136 -3.33 13.77 -12.67
C GLY A 136 -2.80 14.65 -13.81
N LYS A 137 -1.61 14.28 -14.30
CA LYS A 137 -0.87 15.04 -15.31
C LYS A 137 -1.55 14.89 -16.69
N PRO A 138 -1.76 15.97 -17.44
CA PRO A 138 -2.23 15.88 -18.82
C PRO A 138 -1.31 15.02 -19.69
N PRO A 139 -1.87 14.13 -20.52
CA PRO A 139 -1.08 13.40 -21.52
C PRO A 139 -0.57 14.33 -22.62
N TYR A 140 0.45 13.89 -23.35
CA TYR A 140 0.98 14.63 -24.50
C TYR A 140 -0.12 14.94 -25.54
N GLY A 141 -0.09 16.14 -26.12
CA GLY A 141 -1.16 16.63 -27.00
C GLY A 141 -2.36 17.26 -26.28
N TYR A 142 -2.37 17.28 -24.95
CA TYR A 142 -3.41 17.90 -24.15
C TYR A 142 -2.84 18.79 -23.05
N ARG A 143 -3.53 19.89 -22.76
CA ARG A 143 -3.21 20.79 -21.65
C ARG A 143 -4.34 20.82 -20.62
N ALA A 144 -3.98 21.11 -19.37
CA ALA A 144 -4.92 21.24 -18.27
C ALA A 144 -5.64 22.59 -18.33
N LYS A 145 -6.95 22.57 -18.50
CA LYS A 145 -7.82 23.74 -18.30
C LYS A 145 -8.42 23.69 -16.91
N THR A 146 -7.99 24.61 -16.04
CA THR A 146 -8.56 24.76 -14.70
C THR A 146 -9.88 25.53 -14.77
N LEU A 147 -10.92 24.96 -14.17
CA LEU A 147 -12.27 25.48 -14.09
C LEU A 147 -12.64 25.67 -12.62
N ARG A 148 -13.49 26.66 -12.34
CA ARG A 148 -14.09 26.83 -11.02
C ARG A 148 -14.90 25.58 -10.66
N HIS A 149 -14.80 25.13 -9.41
CA HIS A 149 -15.53 23.94 -8.98
C HIS A 149 -17.07 24.17 -9.08
N PRO A 150 -17.85 23.22 -9.62
CA PRO A 150 -19.29 23.42 -9.86
C PRO A 150 -20.10 23.55 -8.56
N ASN A 151 -19.69 22.86 -7.50
CA ASN A 151 -20.26 23.05 -6.16
C ASN A 151 -19.76 24.37 -5.52
N PRO A 152 -20.65 25.31 -5.15
CA PRO A 152 -20.30 26.63 -4.62
C PRO A 152 -19.50 26.56 -3.31
N ALA A 153 -19.86 25.66 -2.38
CA ALA A 153 -19.14 25.51 -1.11
C ALA A 153 -17.69 25.02 -1.30
N LYS A 154 -17.43 24.24 -2.35
CA LYS A 154 -16.06 23.83 -2.72
C LYS A 154 -15.33 24.93 -3.48
N ALA A 155 -16.04 25.70 -4.29
CA ALA A 155 -15.48 26.84 -5.00
C ALA A 155 -15.05 27.99 -4.06
N GLU A 156 -15.82 28.24 -3.01
CA GLU A 156 -15.47 29.21 -1.95
C GLU A 156 -14.20 28.81 -1.19
N LYS A 157 -13.97 27.50 -1.03
CA LYS A 157 -12.72 26.96 -0.48
C LYS A 157 -11.54 26.99 -1.48
N GLY A 158 -11.71 27.61 -2.64
CA GLY A 158 -10.68 27.70 -3.68
C GLY A 158 -10.41 26.40 -4.43
N LEU A 159 -11.23 25.36 -4.24
CA LEU A 159 -11.06 24.11 -4.98
C LEU A 159 -11.44 24.32 -6.44
N THR A 160 -10.75 23.62 -7.33
CA THR A 160 -10.94 23.71 -8.77
C THR A 160 -11.18 22.34 -9.38
N LYS A 161 -11.68 22.32 -10.62
CA LYS A 161 -11.77 21.12 -11.45
C LYS A 161 -10.92 21.32 -12.69
N THR A 162 -10.23 20.28 -13.12
CA THR A 162 -9.41 20.34 -14.32
C THR A 162 -10.08 19.55 -15.43
N ARG A 163 -10.08 20.07 -16.66
CA ARG A 163 -10.43 19.32 -17.87
C ARG A 163 -9.24 19.32 -18.84
N LEU A 164 -9.21 18.37 -19.74
CA LEU A 164 -8.24 18.35 -20.83
C LEU A 164 -8.78 19.16 -22.00
N GLU A 165 -7.93 19.99 -22.59
CA GLU A 165 -8.17 20.61 -23.89
C GLU A 165 -6.99 20.35 -24.83
N PRO A 166 -7.22 20.25 -26.16
CA PRO A 166 -6.14 20.05 -27.12
C PRO A 166 -5.05 21.11 -27.02
N ASP A 167 -3.78 20.70 -27.07
CA ASP A 167 -2.61 21.58 -27.02
C ASP A 167 -2.01 21.83 -28.41
N GLY A 168 -2.65 22.72 -29.19
CA GLY A 168 -2.13 23.25 -30.46
C GLY A 168 -1.51 22.19 -31.39
N GLU A 169 -0.26 22.44 -31.80
CA GLU A 169 0.52 21.56 -32.70
C GLU A 169 0.70 20.13 -32.15
N GLN A 170 0.79 19.97 -30.83
CA GLN A 170 0.93 18.64 -30.22
C GLN A 170 -0.36 17.83 -30.39
N ALA A 171 -1.52 18.48 -30.26
CA ALA A 171 -2.81 17.83 -30.50
C ALA A 171 -2.99 17.43 -31.98
N GLU A 172 -2.58 18.29 -32.90
CA GLU A 172 -2.62 18.01 -34.34
C GLU A 172 -1.75 16.79 -34.68
N THR A 173 -0.54 16.72 -34.10
CA THR A 173 0.36 15.57 -34.25
C THR A 173 -0.30 14.28 -33.77
N VAL A 174 -0.93 14.29 -32.58
CA VAL A 174 -1.63 13.11 -32.04
C VAL A 174 -2.82 12.72 -32.92
N ALA A 175 -3.58 13.69 -33.41
CA ALA A 175 -4.71 13.45 -34.31
C ALA A 175 -4.27 12.83 -35.64
N LEU A 176 -3.14 13.29 -36.19
CA LEU A 176 -2.55 12.74 -37.41
C LEU A 176 -2.08 11.29 -37.21
N ILE A 177 -1.36 11.01 -36.11
CA ILE A 177 -0.92 9.65 -35.76
C ILE A 177 -2.14 8.72 -35.61
N ALA A 178 -3.19 9.17 -34.92
CA ALA A 178 -4.41 8.39 -34.75
C ALA A 178 -5.11 8.11 -36.08
N LYS A 179 -5.21 9.12 -36.96
CA LYS A 179 -5.77 8.99 -38.31
C LYS A 179 -5.01 7.95 -39.13
N TRP A 180 -3.68 8.03 -39.16
CA TRP A 180 -2.84 7.07 -39.87
C TRP A 180 -3.01 5.65 -39.33
N ARG A 181 -3.04 5.47 -38.01
CA ARG A 181 -3.27 4.15 -37.42
C ARG A 181 -4.64 3.58 -37.73
N TYR A 182 -5.69 4.40 -37.68
CA TYR A 182 -7.07 3.91 -37.81
C TYR A 182 -7.50 3.70 -39.26
N HIS A 183 -7.01 4.52 -40.19
CA HIS A 183 -7.44 4.51 -41.58
C HIS A 183 -6.39 3.96 -42.56
N GLU A 184 -5.11 4.08 -42.25
CA GLU A 184 -4.03 3.67 -43.16
C GLU A 184 -3.39 2.33 -42.76
N ALA A 185 -3.91 1.68 -41.71
CA ALA A 185 -3.51 0.35 -41.24
C ALA A 185 -1.99 0.14 -41.25
N LEU A 186 -1.26 1.13 -40.72
CA LEU A 186 0.17 1.00 -40.44
C LEU A 186 0.35 0.06 -39.23
N ASP A 187 0.06 -1.22 -39.45
CA ASP A 187 0.42 -2.28 -38.54
C ASP A 187 1.94 -2.45 -38.62
N SER A 188 2.61 -2.24 -37.50
CA SER A 188 3.97 -2.73 -37.29
C SER A 188 3.92 -4.25 -37.09
N THR A 189 3.54 -5.01 -38.12
CA THR A 189 3.94 -6.41 -38.20
C THR A 189 5.36 -6.44 -38.75
N PRO A 190 6.34 -7.05 -38.06
CA PRO A 190 7.65 -7.26 -38.66
C PRO A 190 7.47 -8.16 -39.89
N SER A 191 8.00 -7.71 -41.03
CA SER A 191 8.12 -8.53 -42.23
C SER A 191 8.88 -9.83 -41.90
N PRO A 192 8.41 -11.01 -42.32
CA PRO A 192 9.04 -12.29 -41.97
C PRO A 192 10.33 -12.60 -42.77
N ASN A 193 11.06 -11.58 -43.23
CA ASN A 193 12.32 -11.76 -43.97
C ASN A 193 13.35 -10.70 -43.55
N ASP A 194 13.88 -10.84 -42.32
CA ASP A 194 15.24 -10.47 -41.94
C ASP A 194 15.80 -11.56 -40.99
#